data_AF-A0A7C7RVI9-F1
#
_entry.id   AF-A0A7C7RVI9-F1
#
_cell.length_a   1.000
_cell.length_b   1.000
_cell.length_c   1.000
_cell.angle_alpha   90.00
_cell.angle_beta   90.00
_cell.angle_gamma   90.00
#
_symmetry.space_group_name_H-M   'P 1'
#
loop_
_entity.id
_entity.type
_entity.pdbx_description
1 polymer ?
#
loop_
_entity_poly.entity_id
_entity_poly.type
_entity_poly.pdbx_seq_one_letter_code
_entity_poly.pdbx_strand_id
1 'polypeptide(L)'
;MAYLVNYYSQQDPAWKKKKLGFSNLSIGTDGCAITSLAMLVKGFGYDETPATLNKKLRDLGENNGFIDALVIWGSIPLLFPKISYRNLILCRDHNAPLAQIDDSLAKGQPVLVEVDRSLSAGLQTHWVVLYGKKGDDYLMTDPWNYPPDDEETLLSPRYGFGRPPQKFITAVLWYEMQGITPPPPGDGFYVQVSASAASGLSLRAQPTTASNLLALEKTGGYLRVIEDEVSARQKIAVINQWLHVRNSQGVEGYVAAWYVNAVGGSVPDPELDPDSEPDSDPLPDSDLDPNTDTLNVYVDPRVGASGLR
;
A
#
# COMPACT_ATOMS: atom_id res chain seq x y z
N MET A 1 -12.18 7.90 -5.18
CA MET A 1 -11.44 8.41 -4.00
C MET A 1 -9.98 8.00 -4.17
N ALA A 2 -9.00 8.77 -3.69
CA ALA A 2 -7.60 8.35 -3.79
C ALA A 2 -7.16 7.61 -2.52
N TYR A 3 -6.13 6.76 -2.62
CA TYR A 3 -5.47 6.17 -1.45
C TYR A 3 -4.74 7.27 -0.66
N LEU A 4 -4.92 7.32 0.66
CA LEU A 4 -4.31 8.30 1.54
C LEU A 4 -3.19 7.66 2.37
N VAL A 5 -1.95 8.05 2.09
CA VAL A 5 -0.76 7.56 2.82
C VAL A 5 -0.89 7.91 4.31
N ASN A 6 -0.58 6.94 5.16
CA ASN A 6 -0.62 7.05 6.61
C ASN A 6 0.41 6.11 7.22
N TYR A 7 0.86 6.42 8.44
CA TYR A 7 1.96 5.74 9.08
C TYR A 7 1.54 5.21 10.44
N TYR A 8 1.72 3.92 10.64
CA TYR A 8 1.55 3.25 11.92
C TYR A 8 2.79 2.45 12.27
N SER A 9 3.09 2.40 13.56
CA SER A 9 4.13 1.54 14.11
C SER A 9 3.51 0.37 14.85
N GLN A 10 3.94 -0.86 14.59
CA GLN A 10 3.60 -2.01 15.42
C GLN A 10 4.15 -1.84 16.85
N GLN A 11 5.23 -1.06 17.00
CA GLN A 11 5.90 -0.77 18.28
C GLN A 11 5.25 0.38 19.08
N ASP A 12 4.11 0.92 18.62
CA ASP A 12 3.40 1.98 19.34
C ASP A 12 2.93 1.53 20.74
N PRO A 13 3.23 2.29 21.82
CA PRO A 13 2.79 1.97 23.19
C PRO A 13 1.29 1.70 23.34
N ALA A 14 0.44 2.30 22.51
CA ALA A 14 -1.01 2.13 22.57
C ALA A 14 -1.46 0.69 22.27
N TRP A 15 -0.69 -0.07 21.50
CA TRP A 15 -1.07 -1.42 21.08
C TRP A 15 0.02 -2.47 21.05
N LYS A 16 1.30 -2.11 21.15
CA LYS A 16 2.42 -3.06 21.06
C LYS A 16 2.33 -4.23 22.05
N LYS A 17 1.70 -4.01 23.21
CA LYS A 17 1.52 -5.03 24.27
C LYS A 17 0.25 -5.88 24.10
N LYS A 18 -0.61 -5.58 23.12
CA LYS A 18 -1.83 -6.35 22.86
C LYS A 18 -1.45 -7.65 22.17
N LYS A 19 -2.14 -8.74 22.52
CA LYS A 19 -1.99 -10.05 21.86
C LYS A 19 -2.31 -9.94 20.37
N LEU A 20 -1.50 -10.60 19.56
CA LEU A 20 -1.72 -10.75 18.13
C LEU A 20 -2.57 -12.00 17.87
N GLY A 21 -3.74 -11.82 17.24
CA GLY A 21 -4.67 -12.93 16.98
C GLY A 21 -5.02 -13.71 18.26
N PHE A 22 -4.88 -15.03 18.20
CA PHE A 22 -5.12 -15.94 19.33
C PHE A 22 -3.82 -16.40 20.03
N SER A 23 -2.69 -15.83 19.62
CA SER A 23 -1.36 -16.26 20.05
C SER A 23 -0.90 -15.72 21.41
N ASN A 24 0.29 -16.15 21.81
CA ASN A 24 1.06 -15.54 22.89
C ASN A 24 2.02 -14.45 22.41
N LEU A 25 2.06 -14.18 21.10
CA LEU A 25 2.81 -13.07 20.53
C LEU A 25 2.02 -11.76 20.69
N SER A 26 2.70 -10.65 20.45
CA SER A 26 2.13 -9.32 20.55
C SER A 26 2.18 -8.59 19.22
N ILE A 27 1.34 -7.56 19.07
CA ILE A 27 1.42 -6.67 17.90
C ILE A 27 2.84 -6.07 17.80
N GLY A 28 3.47 -5.72 18.92
CA GLY A 28 4.82 -5.14 18.93
C GLY A 28 5.91 -6.07 18.42
N THR A 29 5.80 -7.36 18.72
CA THR A 29 6.83 -8.35 18.37
C THR A 29 6.66 -8.86 16.94
N ASP A 30 5.42 -9.17 16.53
CA ASP A 30 5.14 -9.94 15.31
C ASP A 30 4.03 -9.33 14.45
N GLY A 31 3.63 -8.08 14.72
CA GLY A 31 2.46 -7.45 14.11
C GLY A 31 2.68 -6.77 12.75
N CYS A 32 3.80 -6.98 12.07
CA CYS A 32 4.12 -6.26 10.82
C CYS A 32 3.00 -6.39 9.76
N ALA A 33 2.45 -7.59 9.59
CA ALA A 33 1.35 -7.84 8.67
C ALA A 33 0.06 -7.10 9.06
N ILE A 34 -0.36 -7.20 10.33
CA ILE A 34 -1.61 -6.57 10.79
C ILE A 34 -1.51 -5.04 10.80
N THR A 35 -0.34 -4.50 11.13
CA THR A 35 -0.08 -3.06 11.07
C THR A 35 -0.06 -2.55 9.63
N SER A 36 0.55 -3.31 8.70
CA SER A 36 0.50 -3.00 7.26
C SER A 36 -0.92 -3.03 6.71
N LEU A 37 -1.72 -4.04 7.07
CA LEU A 37 -3.13 -4.10 6.70
C LEU A 37 -3.94 -2.95 7.30
N ALA A 38 -3.65 -2.52 8.53
CA ALA A 38 -4.30 -1.37 9.14
C ALA A 38 -3.96 -0.08 8.36
N MET A 39 -2.71 0.10 7.93
CA MET A 39 -2.33 1.24 7.09
C MET A 39 -3.04 1.21 5.73
N LEU A 40 -3.13 0.04 5.11
CA LEU A 40 -3.85 -0.19 3.85
C LEU A 40 -5.33 0.21 3.98
N VAL A 41 -6.03 -0.39 4.95
CA VAL A 41 -7.47 -0.17 5.18
C VAL A 41 -7.72 1.30 5.54
N LYS A 42 -6.84 1.91 6.33
CA LYS A 42 -6.91 3.34 6.62
C LYS A 42 -6.73 4.23 5.40
N GLY A 43 -5.78 3.91 4.54
CA GLY A 43 -5.57 4.69 3.33
C GLY A 43 -6.71 4.54 2.33
N PHE A 44 -7.48 3.44 2.39
CA PHE A 44 -8.76 3.31 1.70
C PHE A 44 -9.93 4.04 2.39
N GLY A 45 -9.68 4.81 3.44
CA GLY A 45 -10.65 5.69 4.09
C GLY A 45 -11.45 5.07 5.23
N TYR A 46 -11.12 3.86 5.67
CA TYR A 46 -11.72 3.26 6.87
C TYR A 46 -10.95 3.67 8.12
N ASP A 47 -11.61 4.04 9.20
CA ASP A 47 -10.89 4.48 10.41
C ASP A 47 -10.45 3.29 11.27
N GLU A 48 -9.37 2.63 10.85
CA GLU A 48 -8.76 1.51 11.56
C GLU A 48 -7.35 1.82 12.05
N THR A 49 -7.03 1.25 13.21
CA THR A 49 -5.70 1.16 13.81
C THR A 49 -5.26 -0.30 13.86
N PRO A 50 -3.98 -0.61 14.13
CA PRO A 50 -3.54 -1.98 14.33
C PRO A 50 -4.33 -2.70 15.44
N ALA A 51 -4.69 -1.98 16.51
CA ALA A 51 -5.49 -2.54 17.60
C ALA A 51 -6.93 -2.87 17.19
N THR A 52 -7.61 -1.96 16.50
CA THR A 52 -9.02 -2.14 16.12
C THR A 52 -9.16 -3.19 15.03
N LEU A 53 -8.26 -3.21 14.04
CA LEU A 53 -8.26 -4.23 13.00
C LEU A 53 -7.95 -5.62 13.58
N ASN A 54 -6.92 -5.74 14.45
CA ASN A 54 -6.64 -6.99 15.16
C ASN A 54 -7.86 -7.48 15.95
N LYS A 55 -8.58 -6.58 16.63
CA LYS A 55 -9.82 -6.93 17.33
C LYS A 55 -10.90 -7.45 16.37
N LYS A 56 -11.20 -6.72 15.30
CA LYS A 56 -12.24 -7.10 14.33
C LYS A 56 -11.98 -8.45 13.70
N LEU A 57 -10.72 -8.73 13.34
CA LEU A 57 -10.32 -10.03 12.81
C LEU A 57 -10.46 -11.15 13.87
N ARG A 58 -10.10 -10.90 15.13
CA ARG A 58 -10.36 -11.85 16.22
C ARG A 58 -11.86 -12.10 16.43
N ASP A 59 -12.69 -11.07 16.28
CA ASP A 59 -14.15 -11.18 16.43
C ASP A 59 -14.81 -12.03 15.32
N LEU A 60 -14.15 -12.21 14.16
CA LEU A 60 -14.58 -13.20 13.15
C LEU A 60 -14.42 -14.65 13.63
N GLY A 61 -13.64 -14.87 14.69
CA GLY A 61 -13.34 -16.18 15.25
C GLY A 61 -12.03 -16.78 14.75
N GLU A 62 -11.58 -17.80 15.48
CA GLU A 62 -10.44 -18.63 15.11
C GLU A 62 -10.75 -19.37 13.80
N ASN A 63 -9.76 -19.44 12.90
CA ASN A 63 -9.87 -19.94 11.53
C ASN A 63 -10.69 -19.06 10.54
N ASN A 64 -11.19 -17.90 10.96
CA ASN A 64 -11.81 -16.93 10.04
C ASN A 64 -10.99 -15.65 9.86
N GLY A 65 -10.54 -15.04 10.96
CA GLY A 65 -9.64 -13.88 10.90
C GLY A 65 -8.18 -14.21 11.16
N PHE A 66 -7.92 -15.20 12.02
CA PHE A 66 -6.59 -15.64 12.39
C PHE A 66 -6.51 -17.16 12.56
N ILE A 67 -5.34 -17.72 12.26
CA ILE A 67 -4.87 -19.01 12.79
C ILE A 67 -3.68 -18.69 13.69
N ASP A 68 -3.85 -18.83 15.01
CA ASP A 68 -2.88 -18.37 16.00
C ASP A 68 -2.50 -16.88 15.82
N ALA A 69 -1.28 -16.56 15.38
CA ALA A 69 -0.84 -15.20 15.05
C ALA A 69 -1.01 -14.84 13.56
N LEU A 70 -1.25 -15.82 12.69
CA LEU A 70 -1.27 -15.64 11.24
C LEU A 70 -2.61 -15.05 10.80
N VAL A 71 -2.56 -13.89 10.15
CA VAL A 71 -3.74 -13.28 9.54
C VAL A 71 -4.20 -14.15 8.37
N ILE A 72 -5.51 -14.42 8.30
CA ILE A 72 -6.10 -15.02 7.12
C ILE A 72 -6.36 -13.91 6.11
N TRP A 73 -5.61 -13.83 5.02
CA TRP A 73 -5.68 -12.72 4.06
C TRP A 73 -7.08 -12.50 3.46
N GLY A 74 -7.81 -13.59 3.19
CA GLY A 74 -9.18 -13.54 2.69
C GLY A 74 -10.22 -12.96 3.66
N SER A 75 -9.85 -12.62 4.89
CA SER A 75 -10.76 -12.08 5.90
C SER A 75 -11.03 -10.58 5.77
N ILE A 76 -10.16 -9.83 5.10
CA ILE A 76 -10.30 -8.37 4.93
C ILE A 76 -11.59 -8.01 4.18
N PRO A 77 -11.94 -8.65 3.05
CA PRO A 77 -13.22 -8.41 2.38
C PRO A 77 -14.47 -8.69 3.22
N LEU A 78 -14.37 -9.59 4.23
CA LEU A 78 -15.50 -9.88 5.13
C LEU A 78 -15.82 -8.69 6.04
N LEU A 79 -14.81 -7.90 6.40
CA LEU A 79 -14.96 -6.69 7.23
C LEU A 79 -15.21 -5.44 6.39
N PHE A 80 -14.67 -5.38 5.17
CA PHE A 80 -14.68 -4.20 4.31
C PHE A 80 -15.11 -4.59 2.89
N PRO A 81 -16.42 -4.68 2.59
CA PRO A 81 -16.93 -5.26 1.34
C PRO A 81 -16.55 -4.55 0.04
N LYS A 82 -16.02 -3.32 0.10
CA LYS A 82 -15.50 -2.61 -1.07
C LYS A 82 -14.05 -2.97 -1.40
N ILE A 83 -13.35 -3.65 -0.47
CA ILE A 83 -12.01 -4.17 -0.65
C ILE A 83 -12.14 -5.62 -1.12
N SER A 84 -11.54 -5.93 -2.26
CA SER A 84 -11.44 -7.29 -2.78
C SER A 84 -10.03 -7.82 -2.56
N TYR A 85 -9.91 -9.04 -2.01
CA TYR A 85 -8.67 -9.82 -2.09
C TYR A 85 -8.48 -10.27 -3.54
N ARG A 86 -7.27 -10.11 -4.08
CA ARG A 86 -6.96 -10.51 -5.46
C ARG A 86 -6.04 -11.71 -5.52
N ASN A 87 -4.86 -11.59 -4.94
CA ASN A 87 -3.87 -12.66 -5.02
C ASN A 87 -2.79 -12.52 -3.95
N LEU A 88 -2.09 -13.61 -3.69
CA LEU A 88 -0.83 -13.69 -2.95
C LEU A 88 0.15 -14.51 -3.78
N ILE A 89 1.30 -13.94 -4.11
CA ILE A 89 2.38 -14.65 -4.82
C ILE A 89 3.58 -14.75 -3.88
N LEU A 90 4.02 -15.97 -3.58
CA LEU A 90 5.25 -16.22 -2.83
C LEU A 90 6.43 -16.21 -3.79
N CYS A 91 7.42 -15.36 -3.54
CA CYS A 91 8.57 -15.10 -4.42
C CYS A 91 9.88 -15.57 -3.75
N ARG A 92 9.85 -16.67 -2.99
CA ARG A 92 11.00 -17.13 -2.18
C ARG A 92 12.04 -17.88 -3.02
N ASP A 93 11.63 -18.44 -4.13
CA ASP A 93 12.41 -19.26 -5.06
C ASP A 93 12.47 -18.70 -6.49
N HIS A 94 11.78 -17.58 -6.75
CA HIS A 94 11.78 -16.87 -8.03
C HIS A 94 11.68 -15.36 -7.83
N ASN A 95 11.90 -14.59 -8.89
CA ASN A 95 11.86 -13.13 -8.82
C ASN A 95 10.44 -12.62 -8.52
N ALA A 96 10.33 -11.60 -7.68
CA ALA A 96 9.05 -10.91 -7.47
C ALA A 96 8.54 -10.24 -8.76
N PRO A 97 7.22 -10.26 -9.03
CA PRO A 97 6.64 -9.76 -10.27
C PRO A 97 6.54 -8.23 -10.28
N LEU A 98 7.66 -7.53 -10.49
CA LEU A 98 7.73 -6.07 -10.41
C LEU A 98 6.74 -5.36 -11.34
N ALA A 99 6.53 -5.86 -12.55
CA ALA A 99 5.55 -5.29 -13.49
C ALA A 99 4.12 -5.29 -12.92
N GLN A 100 3.71 -6.34 -12.21
CA GLN A 100 2.38 -6.42 -11.59
C GLN A 100 2.25 -5.50 -10.36
N ILE A 101 3.37 -5.27 -9.65
CA ILE A 101 3.42 -4.26 -8.58
C ILE A 101 3.23 -2.87 -9.21
N ASP A 102 4.00 -2.55 -10.25
CA ASP A 102 3.95 -1.28 -10.96
C ASP A 102 2.55 -0.99 -11.50
N ASP A 103 1.90 -1.96 -12.15
CA ASP A 103 0.54 -1.86 -12.67
C ASP A 103 -0.49 -1.56 -11.58
N SER A 104 -0.32 -2.16 -10.39
CA SER A 104 -1.21 -1.94 -9.25
C SER A 104 -1.04 -0.52 -8.71
N LEU A 105 0.20 -0.07 -8.52
CA LEU A 105 0.52 1.27 -8.05
C LEU A 105 0.07 2.35 -9.05
N ALA A 106 0.21 2.11 -10.35
CA ALA A 106 -0.28 2.99 -11.41
C ALA A 106 -1.81 3.15 -11.37
N LYS A 107 -2.54 2.13 -10.92
CA LYS A 107 -4.00 2.19 -10.69
C LYS A 107 -4.37 2.85 -9.35
N GLY A 108 -3.40 3.32 -8.58
CA GLY A 108 -3.59 3.87 -7.24
C GLY A 108 -3.88 2.84 -6.16
N GLN A 109 -3.65 1.56 -6.47
CA GLN A 109 -3.85 0.46 -5.54
C GLN A 109 -2.51 0.16 -4.86
N PRO A 110 -2.37 0.43 -3.55
CA PRO A 110 -1.19 0.02 -2.79
C PRO A 110 -1.07 -1.51 -2.74
N VAL A 111 0.16 -1.99 -2.56
CA VAL A 111 0.49 -3.42 -2.55
C VAL A 111 1.21 -3.76 -1.25
N LEU A 112 0.83 -4.87 -0.59
CA LEU A 112 1.59 -5.37 0.55
C LEU A 112 2.71 -6.28 0.05
N VAL A 113 3.91 -6.12 0.57
CA VAL A 113 5.03 -7.00 0.25
C VAL A 113 5.68 -7.56 1.50
N GLU A 114 6.05 -8.84 1.45
CA GLU A 114 6.98 -9.45 2.40
C GLU A 114 8.39 -9.21 1.85
N VAL A 115 9.28 -8.71 2.71
CA VAL A 115 10.70 -8.55 2.40
C VAL A 115 11.55 -9.45 3.29
N ASP A 116 12.65 -9.93 2.73
CA ASP A 116 13.74 -10.52 3.48
C ASP A 116 14.59 -9.41 4.09
N ARG A 117 14.33 -9.11 5.37
CA ARG A 117 14.81 -7.89 6.03
C ARG A 117 16.27 -7.90 6.46
N SER A 118 17.00 -9.00 6.25
CA SER A 118 18.45 -9.04 6.49
C SER A 118 19.14 -10.10 5.62
N LEU A 119 20.47 -10.12 5.60
CA LEU A 119 21.28 -11.15 4.93
C LEU A 119 21.52 -12.40 5.81
N SER A 120 20.83 -12.49 6.95
CA SER A 120 20.99 -13.61 7.87
C SER A 120 20.45 -14.89 7.24
N ALA A 121 21.01 -16.04 7.62
CA ALA A 121 20.46 -17.31 7.17
C ALA A 121 19.02 -17.51 7.68
N GLY A 122 18.13 -18.01 6.81
CA GLY A 122 16.70 -18.15 7.11
C GLY A 122 15.89 -16.95 6.62
N LEU A 123 14.57 -17.12 6.51
CA LEU A 123 13.68 -16.04 6.07
C LEU A 123 13.44 -15.08 7.23
N GLN A 124 13.94 -13.85 7.09
CA GLN A 124 13.72 -12.79 8.07
C GLN A 124 12.54 -11.92 7.62
N THR A 125 11.35 -12.50 7.67
CA THR A 125 10.13 -11.92 7.10
C THR A 125 9.75 -10.60 7.76
N HIS A 126 9.46 -9.60 6.95
CA HIS A 126 8.86 -8.34 7.38
C HIS A 126 7.87 -7.85 6.33
N TRP A 127 6.70 -7.39 6.76
CA TRP A 127 5.67 -6.88 5.85
C TRP A 127 5.67 -5.36 5.84
N VAL A 128 5.56 -4.77 4.64
CA VAL A 128 5.43 -3.32 4.41
C VAL A 128 4.36 -3.04 3.36
N VAL A 129 3.91 -1.79 3.26
CA VAL A 129 2.99 -1.35 2.21
C VAL A 129 3.74 -0.50 1.19
N LEU A 130 3.72 -0.91 -0.07
CA LEU A 130 4.14 -0.07 -1.19
C LEU A 130 2.97 0.80 -1.63
N TYR A 131 3.18 2.11 -1.75
CA TYR A 131 2.12 3.06 -2.13
C TYR A 131 2.45 3.88 -3.38
N GLY A 132 3.64 3.71 -3.95
CA GLY A 132 4.01 4.34 -5.20
C GLY A 132 5.41 3.97 -5.68
N LYS A 133 5.71 4.33 -6.92
CA LYS A 133 7.03 4.11 -7.56
C LYS A 133 7.79 5.44 -7.65
N LYS A 134 9.11 5.40 -7.47
CA LYS A 134 10.01 6.56 -7.59
C LYS A 134 11.31 6.13 -8.27
N GLY A 135 11.46 6.47 -9.54
CA GLY A 135 12.54 5.89 -10.37
C GLY A 135 12.42 4.37 -10.43
N ASP A 136 13.51 3.67 -10.14
CA ASP A 136 13.59 2.19 -10.17
C ASP A 136 13.26 1.54 -8.80
N ASP A 137 12.74 2.30 -7.85
CA ASP A 137 12.45 1.83 -6.49
C ASP A 137 11.03 2.21 -6.04
N TYR A 138 10.65 1.73 -4.85
CA TYR A 138 9.30 1.86 -4.31
C TYR A 138 9.27 2.73 -3.07
N LEU A 139 8.27 3.61 -3.00
CA LEU A 139 7.89 4.30 -1.78
C LEU A 139 7.10 3.34 -0.89
N MET A 140 7.44 3.30 0.39
CA MET A 140 6.81 2.40 1.35
C MET A 140 6.40 3.07 2.66
N THR A 141 5.40 2.48 3.32
CA THR A 141 5.18 2.66 4.75
C THR A 141 5.58 1.38 5.49
N ASP A 142 6.44 1.55 6.50
CA ASP A 142 7.05 0.46 7.26
C ASP A 142 6.48 0.42 8.68
N PRO A 143 5.90 -0.72 9.11
CA PRO A 143 5.30 -0.83 10.43
C PRO A 143 6.33 -0.94 11.57
N TRP A 144 7.64 -1.00 11.34
CA TRP A 144 8.61 -1.32 12.39
C TRP A 144 8.96 -0.15 13.32
N ASN A 145 9.32 1.01 12.77
CA ASN A 145 9.91 2.11 13.53
C ASN A 145 8.94 2.76 14.51
N TYR A 146 9.41 3.14 15.71
CA TYR A 146 8.68 4.01 16.64
C TYR A 146 9.59 5.15 17.15
N PRO A 147 9.18 6.43 17.05
CA PRO A 147 8.00 6.94 16.35
C PRO A 147 7.89 6.43 14.90
N PRO A 148 6.68 6.30 14.34
CA PRO A 148 6.53 5.88 12.95
C PRO A 148 7.27 6.86 12.03
N ASP A 149 7.70 6.37 10.88
CA ASP A 149 8.26 7.23 9.84
C ASP A 149 7.25 8.35 9.52
N ASP A 150 7.74 9.58 9.34
CA ASP A 150 6.95 10.76 8.98
C ASP A 150 7.40 11.38 7.64
N GLU A 151 8.34 10.73 6.96
CA GLU A 151 8.92 11.13 5.68
C GLU A 151 8.84 10.02 4.63
N GLU A 152 9.06 10.38 3.36
CA GLU A 152 9.19 9.44 2.26
C GLU A 152 10.30 8.41 2.56
N THR A 153 9.94 7.14 2.54
CA THR A 153 10.92 6.06 2.71
C THR A 153 10.94 5.18 1.47
N LEU A 154 12.15 4.95 0.94
CA LEU A 154 12.41 4.04 -0.16
C LEU A 154 12.69 2.63 0.34
N LEU A 155 12.18 1.64 -0.39
CA LEU A 155 12.28 0.22 -0.05
C LEU A 155 13.73 -0.29 -0.07
N SER A 156 14.45 -0.06 -1.18
CA SER A 156 15.77 -0.65 -1.40
C SER A 156 16.86 -0.13 -0.47
N PRO A 157 16.93 1.17 -0.12
CA PRO A 157 17.87 1.66 0.89
C PRO A 157 17.71 0.97 2.25
N ARG A 158 16.50 0.54 2.63
CA ARG A 158 16.23 -0.11 3.92
C ARG A 158 16.42 -1.62 3.90
N TYR A 159 16.00 -2.30 2.82
CA TYR A 159 15.94 -3.78 2.78
C TYR A 159 16.71 -4.43 1.63
N GLY A 160 17.25 -3.64 0.72
CA GLY A 160 17.95 -4.17 -0.45
C GLY A 160 19.25 -4.88 -0.07
N PHE A 161 20.05 -4.27 0.80
CA PHE A 161 21.41 -4.74 1.12
C PHE A 161 22.24 -5.03 -0.15
N GLY A 162 22.09 -4.18 -1.18
CA GLY A 162 22.74 -4.33 -2.49
C GLY A 162 22.03 -5.27 -3.48
N ARG A 163 20.93 -5.93 -3.07
CA ARG A 163 20.09 -6.76 -3.93
C ARG A 163 19.02 -5.88 -4.62
N PRO A 164 18.65 -6.17 -5.88
CA PRO A 164 17.53 -5.48 -6.54
C PRO A 164 16.17 -5.91 -5.92
N PRO A 165 15.12 -5.07 -5.98
CA PRO A 165 13.79 -5.32 -5.41
C PRO A 165 13.25 -6.74 -5.63
N GLN A 166 13.32 -7.21 -6.88
CA GLN A 166 12.85 -8.55 -7.28
C GLN A 166 13.51 -9.72 -6.56
N LYS A 167 14.66 -9.51 -5.88
CA LYS A 167 15.41 -10.55 -5.17
C LYS A 167 15.17 -10.57 -3.67
N PHE A 168 14.72 -9.46 -3.07
CA PHE A 168 14.49 -9.40 -1.63
C PHE A 168 13.02 -9.24 -1.26
N ILE A 169 12.14 -8.95 -2.21
CA ILE A 169 10.70 -9.15 -2.05
C ILE A 169 10.41 -10.65 -2.14
N THR A 170 9.95 -11.25 -1.04
CA THR A 170 9.73 -12.69 -0.91
C THR A 170 8.26 -13.09 -0.94
N ALA A 171 7.32 -12.14 -0.88
CA ALA A 171 5.92 -12.35 -1.21
C ALA A 171 5.25 -11.03 -1.57
N VAL A 172 4.15 -11.09 -2.32
CA VAL A 172 3.37 -9.92 -2.74
C VAL A 172 1.89 -10.24 -2.58
N LEU A 173 1.15 -9.35 -1.92
CA LEU A 173 -0.25 -9.48 -1.57
C LEU A 173 -1.05 -8.31 -2.12
N TRP A 174 -2.04 -8.60 -2.96
CA TRP A 174 -2.88 -7.61 -3.62
C TRP A 174 -4.28 -7.56 -3.04
N TYR A 175 -4.68 -6.34 -2.70
CA TYR A 175 -6.07 -5.96 -2.50
C TYR A 175 -6.43 -4.86 -3.49
N GLU A 176 -7.69 -4.82 -3.87
CA GLU A 176 -8.23 -3.71 -4.66
C GLU A 176 -9.43 -3.10 -3.97
N MET A 177 -9.40 -1.79 -3.79
CA MET A 177 -10.55 -1.03 -3.33
C MET A 177 -11.37 -0.51 -4.53
N GLN A 178 -12.67 -0.78 -4.51
CA GLN A 178 -13.59 -0.31 -5.55
C GLN A 178 -13.70 1.22 -5.53
N GLY A 179 -13.63 1.84 -6.72
CA GLY A 179 -13.78 3.28 -6.87
C GLY A 179 -12.56 4.10 -6.46
N ILE A 180 -11.39 3.45 -6.37
CA ILE A 180 -10.11 4.16 -6.29
C ILE A 180 -9.86 4.93 -7.58
N THR A 181 -9.45 6.17 -7.42
CA THR A 181 -9.03 7.05 -8.51
C THR A 181 -7.52 6.94 -8.64
N PRO A 182 -7.01 6.53 -9.81
CA PRO A 182 -5.57 6.47 -10.05
C PRO A 182 -4.89 7.82 -9.81
N PRO A 183 -3.60 7.82 -9.40
CA PRO A 183 -2.73 8.97 -9.57
C PRO A 183 -2.80 9.51 -11.00
N PRO A 184 -2.67 10.84 -11.21
CA PRO A 184 -2.63 11.40 -12.55
C PRO A 184 -1.49 10.76 -13.34
N PRO A 185 -1.75 10.26 -14.56
CA PRO A 185 -0.70 9.74 -15.42
C PRO A 185 0.13 10.90 -15.99
N GLY A 186 1.44 10.69 -16.15
CA GLY A 186 2.28 11.51 -17.03
C GLY A 186 3.43 12.26 -16.38
N ASP A 187 4.13 13.02 -17.25
CA ASP A 187 5.32 13.80 -16.93
C ASP A 187 5.01 14.97 -16.01
N GLY A 188 5.42 14.85 -14.75
CA GLY A 188 5.36 15.93 -13.78
C GLY A 188 5.40 15.43 -12.35
N PHE A 189 5.89 16.27 -11.46
CA PHE A 189 5.87 15.97 -10.04
C PHE A 189 4.50 16.34 -9.44
N TYR A 190 3.83 15.38 -8.81
CA TYR A 190 2.51 15.58 -8.19
C TYR A 190 2.58 15.40 -6.68
N VAL A 191 1.77 16.19 -5.98
CA VAL A 191 1.48 16.03 -4.55
C VAL A 191 -0.01 15.75 -4.36
N GLN A 192 -0.34 15.08 -3.27
CA GLN A 192 -1.71 14.75 -2.89
C GLN A 192 -2.09 15.53 -1.64
N VAL A 193 -3.30 16.07 -1.61
CA VAL A 193 -3.86 16.72 -0.42
C VAL A 193 -4.03 15.70 0.70
N SER A 194 -3.35 15.94 1.83
CA SER A 194 -3.30 15.03 2.98
C SER A 194 -4.66 14.88 3.68
N ALA A 195 -4.84 13.74 4.35
CA ALA A 195 -6.02 13.45 5.17
C ALA A 195 -6.23 14.47 6.31
N SER A 196 -5.16 15.11 6.78
CA SER A 196 -5.22 16.14 7.83
C SER A 196 -5.92 17.43 7.38
N ALA A 197 -6.02 17.68 6.06
CA ALA A 197 -6.80 18.78 5.49
C ALA A 197 -8.29 18.40 5.34
N ALA A 198 -8.94 18.02 6.44
CA ALA A 198 -10.30 17.46 6.42
C ALA A 198 -11.38 18.42 5.85
N SER A 199 -11.18 19.73 5.99
CA SER A 199 -12.08 20.76 5.42
C SER A 199 -11.68 21.22 4.01
N GLY A 200 -10.72 20.52 3.39
CA GLY A 200 -10.10 20.92 2.14
C GLY A 200 -8.88 21.83 2.35
N LEU A 201 -8.05 21.90 1.30
CA LEU A 201 -6.82 22.70 1.27
C LEU A 201 -7.02 23.96 0.43
N SER A 202 -6.74 25.13 1.02
CA SER A 202 -6.83 26.41 0.32
C SER A 202 -5.72 26.57 -0.72
N LEU A 203 -6.09 26.74 -2.00
CA LEU A 203 -5.20 27.21 -3.05
C LEU A 203 -5.25 28.74 -3.08
N ARG A 204 -4.10 29.40 -2.92
CA ARG A 204 -4.01 30.84 -2.68
C ARG A 204 -3.20 31.58 -3.73
N ALA A 205 -3.51 32.86 -3.92
CA ALA A 205 -2.82 33.69 -4.91
C ALA A 205 -1.34 33.97 -4.55
N GLN A 206 -0.98 33.91 -3.28
CA GLN A 206 0.37 34.12 -2.76
C GLN A 206 0.67 33.12 -1.62
N PRO A 207 1.94 32.85 -1.28
CA PRO A 207 2.34 31.92 -0.22
C PRO A 207 2.10 32.50 1.19
N THR A 208 0.85 32.87 1.48
CA THR A 208 0.40 33.43 2.75
C THR A 208 -1.10 33.21 2.93
N THR A 209 -1.52 33.01 4.18
CA THR A 209 -2.93 32.85 4.56
C THR A 209 -3.76 34.14 4.41
N ALA A 210 -3.11 35.29 4.27
CA ALA A 210 -3.78 36.58 4.08
C ALA A 210 -4.19 36.87 2.63
N SER A 211 -3.73 36.06 1.67
CA SER A 211 -3.99 36.30 0.24
C SER A 211 -5.32 35.70 -0.23
N ASN A 212 -5.78 36.17 -1.40
CA ASN A 212 -7.02 35.70 -2.02
C ASN A 212 -7.04 34.18 -2.16
N LEU A 213 -8.18 33.59 -1.80
CA LEU A 213 -8.49 32.18 -2.06
C LEU A 213 -8.87 32.02 -3.54
N LEU A 214 -8.14 31.18 -4.27
CA LEU A 214 -8.39 30.87 -5.68
C LEU A 214 -9.28 29.63 -5.83
N ALA A 215 -9.04 28.61 -5.02
CA ALA A 215 -9.82 27.38 -5.00
C ALA A 215 -9.73 26.67 -3.64
N LEU A 216 -10.63 25.72 -3.41
CA LEU A 216 -10.60 24.82 -2.26
C LEU A 216 -10.46 23.38 -2.76
N GLU A 217 -9.29 22.79 -2.52
CA GLU A 217 -8.93 21.46 -2.98
C GLU A 217 -9.42 20.38 -2.02
N LYS A 218 -9.97 19.29 -2.55
CA LYS A 218 -10.49 18.19 -1.75
C LYS A 218 -9.36 17.31 -1.23
N THR A 219 -9.53 16.71 -0.05
CA THR A 219 -8.66 15.65 0.46
C THR A 219 -8.47 14.52 -0.57
N GLY A 220 -7.24 14.05 -0.74
CA GLY A 220 -6.88 13.06 -1.75
C GLY A 220 -6.81 13.61 -3.18
N GLY A 221 -7.13 14.89 -3.38
CA GLY A 221 -6.94 15.57 -4.67
C GLY A 221 -5.46 15.67 -5.03
N TYR A 222 -5.17 15.55 -6.31
CA TYR A 222 -3.81 15.64 -6.84
C TYR A 222 -3.53 17.03 -7.39
N LEU A 223 -2.37 17.58 -7.06
CA LEU A 223 -1.89 18.89 -7.47
C LEU A 223 -0.55 18.73 -8.17
N ARG A 224 -0.42 19.30 -9.36
CA ARG A 224 0.85 19.31 -10.09
C ARG A 224 1.75 20.36 -9.48
N VAL A 225 2.97 20.00 -9.12
CA VAL A 225 3.99 20.95 -8.68
C VAL A 225 4.55 21.68 -9.90
N ILE A 226 4.59 23.01 -9.82
CA ILE A 226 5.03 23.90 -10.91
C ILE A 226 6.44 24.44 -10.68
N GLU A 227 6.89 24.48 -9.42
CA GLU A 227 8.28 24.80 -9.10
C GLU A 227 9.22 23.61 -9.33
N ASP A 228 10.53 23.85 -9.15
CA ASP A 228 11.57 22.83 -9.23
C ASP A 228 11.28 21.66 -8.27
N GLU A 229 11.35 20.43 -8.79
CA GLU A 229 11.04 19.21 -8.04
C GLU A 229 11.95 19.00 -6.83
N VAL A 230 13.26 19.25 -6.96
CA VAL A 230 14.24 19.07 -5.87
C VAL A 230 13.92 20.03 -4.73
N SER A 231 13.60 21.28 -5.08
CA SER A 231 13.21 22.30 -4.11
C SER A 231 11.86 22.01 -3.47
N ALA A 232 10.89 21.52 -4.25
CA ALA A 232 9.56 21.16 -3.77
C ALA A 232 9.60 19.99 -2.78
N ARG A 233 10.41 18.96 -3.06
CA ARG A 233 10.57 17.79 -2.19
C ARG A 233 11.02 18.16 -0.78
N GLN A 234 11.83 19.20 -0.63
CA GLN A 234 12.28 19.71 0.68
C GLN A 234 11.19 20.44 1.47
N LYS A 235 10.08 20.82 0.83
CA LYS A 235 8.98 21.58 1.45
C LYS A 235 7.79 20.71 1.81
N ILE A 236 7.59 19.57 1.15
CA ILE A 236 6.47 18.65 1.39
C ILE A 236 6.42 18.23 2.85
N ALA A 237 5.22 18.24 3.44
CA ALA A 237 4.98 17.96 4.85
C ALA A 237 5.66 18.92 5.86
N VAL A 238 6.37 19.97 5.41
CA VAL A 238 7.07 20.91 6.29
C VAL A 238 6.18 22.09 6.70
N ILE A 239 6.11 22.33 8.01
CA ILE A 239 5.35 23.44 8.61
C ILE A 239 5.93 24.79 8.14
N ASN A 240 5.03 25.75 7.88
CA ASN A 240 5.34 27.09 7.37
C ASN A 240 5.97 27.16 5.97
N GLN A 241 6.06 26.04 5.25
CA GLN A 241 6.45 26.04 3.84
C GLN A 241 5.22 26.08 2.93
N TRP A 242 5.42 26.61 1.73
CA TRP A 242 4.40 26.74 0.69
C TRP A 242 4.89 26.14 -0.61
N LEU A 243 3.99 25.46 -1.31
CA LEU A 243 4.28 24.85 -2.62
C LEU A 243 3.52 25.58 -3.72
N HIS A 244 4.21 25.87 -4.82
CA HIS A 244 3.60 26.42 -6.02
C HIS A 244 3.07 25.27 -6.89
N VAL A 245 1.74 25.24 -7.08
CA VAL A 245 1.03 24.11 -7.67
C VAL A 245 -0.05 24.55 -8.65
N ARG A 246 -0.46 23.63 -9.51
CA ARG A 246 -1.61 23.73 -10.41
C ARG A 246 -2.61 22.62 -10.10
N ASN A 247 -3.88 22.98 -9.93
CA ASN A 247 -4.95 22.01 -9.71
C ASN A 247 -5.46 21.39 -11.03
N SER A 248 -6.39 20.43 -10.93
CA SER A 248 -6.96 19.72 -12.09
C SER A 248 -7.78 20.62 -13.03
N GLN A 249 -8.17 21.83 -12.60
CA GLN A 249 -8.88 22.82 -13.41
C GLN A 249 -7.93 23.81 -14.10
N GLY A 250 -6.61 23.64 -13.93
CA GLY A 250 -5.60 24.52 -14.50
C GLY A 250 -5.33 25.80 -13.70
N VAL A 251 -5.89 25.94 -12.50
CA VAL A 251 -5.65 27.10 -11.63
C VAL A 251 -4.31 26.94 -10.92
N GLU A 252 -3.43 27.93 -11.08
CA GLU A 252 -2.14 28.01 -10.40
C GLU A 252 -2.21 28.86 -9.14
N GLY A 253 -1.48 28.43 -8.11
CA GLY A 253 -1.38 29.15 -6.85
C GLY A 253 -0.53 28.41 -5.84
N TYR A 254 -0.63 28.83 -4.59
CA TYR A 254 0.18 28.33 -3.49
C TYR A 254 -0.67 27.57 -2.48
N VAL A 255 -0.20 26.40 -2.06
CA VAL A 255 -0.79 25.61 -0.97
C VAL A 255 0.19 25.48 0.19
N ALA A 256 -0.34 25.34 1.40
CA ALA A 256 0.47 25.06 2.59
C ALA A 256 1.06 23.65 2.49
N ALA A 257 2.39 23.55 2.53
CA ALA A 257 3.11 22.33 2.20
C ALA A 257 2.97 21.24 3.29
N TRP A 258 2.67 21.61 4.53
CA TRP A 258 2.36 20.68 5.62
C TRP A 258 1.02 19.96 5.51
N TYR A 259 0.22 20.27 4.47
CA TYR A 259 -1.05 19.60 4.17
C TYR A 259 -1.00 18.78 2.88
N VAL A 260 0.18 18.50 2.34
CA VAL A 260 0.33 17.62 1.18
C VAL A 260 1.34 16.52 1.43
N ASN A 261 1.11 15.39 0.78
CA ASN A 261 2.01 14.24 0.75
C ASN A 261 2.52 14.06 -0.68
N ALA A 262 3.71 13.49 -0.84
CA ALA A 262 4.19 13.12 -2.16
C ALA A 262 3.39 11.95 -2.73
N VAL A 263 3.22 11.97 -4.04
CA VAL A 263 2.66 10.87 -4.82
C VAL A 263 3.83 10.15 -5.47
N GLY A 264 3.90 8.83 -5.36
CA GLY A 264 4.86 8.07 -6.17
C GLY A 264 4.50 8.24 -7.63
N GLY A 265 5.42 8.81 -8.41
CA GLY A 265 5.18 9.12 -9.81
C GLY A 265 6.42 9.70 -10.48
N SER A 266 7.31 8.82 -10.92
CA SER A 266 7.87 8.89 -12.26
C SER A 266 7.78 7.49 -12.84
N VAL A 267 6.80 7.25 -13.71
CA VAL A 267 6.78 6.05 -14.54
C VAL A 267 7.54 6.44 -15.81
N PRO A 268 8.70 5.82 -16.14
CA PRO A 268 9.30 5.99 -17.45
C PRO A 268 8.33 5.49 -18.52
N ASP A 269 8.34 6.17 -19.67
CA ASP A 269 7.60 5.86 -20.89
C ASP A 269 7.53 4.34 -21.16
N PRO A 270 6.34 3.74 -21.41
CA PRO A 270 6.30 2.41 -22.01
C PRO A 270 6.87 2.55 -23.42
N GLU A 271 8.16 2.26 -23.60
CA GLU A 271 8.72 2.09 -24.93
C GLU A 271 7.84 1.10 -25.70
N LEU A 272 7.35 1.59 -26.85
CA LEU A 272 6.49 0.91 -27.80
C LEU A 272 7.03 -0.49 -28.11
N ASP A 273 6.33 -1.55 -27.67
CA ASP A 273 6.49 -2.87 -28.26
C ASP A 273 6.00 -2.78 -29.72
N PRO A 274 6.88 -2.91 -30.74
CA PRO A 274 6.46 -3.10 -32.11
C PRO A 274 6.48 -4.61 -32.33
N ASP A 275 5.46 -5.32 -31.86
CA ASP A 275 4.95 -6.50 -32.57
C ASP A 275 3.70 -7.03 -31.87
N SER A 276 2.57 -6.70 -32.47
CA SER A 276 1.26 -7.28 -32.17
C SER A 276 1.06 -8.54 -33.02
N GLU A 277 0.92 -9.68 -32.33
CA GLU A 277 -0.04 -10.79 -32.58
C GLU A 277 0.00 -11.57 -33.92
N PRO A 278 -0.77 -12.69 -34.09
CA PRO A 278 -1.47 -13.58 -33.14
C PRO A 278 -1.08 -15.07 -33.35
N ASP A 279 -1.56 -15.98 -32.50
CA ASP A 279 -2.31 -17.15 -33.01
C ASP A 279 -2.98 -17.93 -31.88
N SER A 280 -4.30 -18.03 -32.01
CA SER A 280 -5.22 -18.84 -31.23
C SER A 280 -5.38 -20.21 -31.88
N ASP A 281 -5.21 -21.29 -31.11
CA ASP A 281 -5.71 -22.61 -31.49
C ASP A 281 -6.76 -23.11 -30.49
N PRO A 282 -7.80 -23.84 -30.95
CA PRO A 282 -8.99 -24.13 -30.17
C PRO A 282 -8.81 -25.33 -29.23
N LEU A 283 -9.43 -25.25 -28.05
CA LEU A 283 -9.58 -26.39 -27.15
C LEU A 283 -10.56 -27.43 -27.73
N PRO A 284 -10.32 -28.74 -27.57
CA PRO A 284 -11.32 -29.76 -27.89
C PRO A 284 -12.35 -29.91 -26.76
N ASP A 285 -13.61 -30.06 -27.17
CA ASP A 285 -14.75 -30.42 -26.32
C ASP A 285 -14.52 -31.78 -25.63
N SER A 286 -14.89 -31.86 -24.35
CA SER A 286 -15.25 -33.12 -23.72
C SER A 286 -16.47 -32.92 -22.82
N ASP A 287 -17.55 -33.55 -23.25
CA ASP A 287 -18.89 -33.58 -22.68
C ASP A 287 -19.02 -34.67 -21.58
N LEU A 288 -19.83 -34.36 -20.54
CA LEU A 288 -20.55 -35.21 -19.57
C LEU A 288 -19.74 -35.86 -18.40
N ASP A 289 -20.22 -35.95 -17.15
CA ASP A 289 -21.59 -35.95 -16.57
C ASP A 289 -21.53 -35.57 -15.06
N PRO A 290 -22.65 -35.17 -14.40
CA PRO A 290 -22.66 -34.65 -13.03
C PRO A 290 -22.81 -35.79 -12.01
N ASN A 291 -21.92 -35.83 -11.01
CA ASN A 291 -22.20 -36.60 -9.80
C ASN A 291 -22.02 -35.71 -8.57
N THR A 292 -23.14 -35.46 -7.90
CA THR A 292 -23.20 -34.82 -6.59
C THR A 292 -22.73 -35.81 -5.53
N ASP A 293 -21.44 -35.76 -5.21
CA ASP A 293 -20.94 -36.24 -3.93
C ASP A 293 -20.29 -35.07 -3.21
N THR A 294 -20.76 -34.80 -1.99
CA THR A 294 -20.21 -33.76 -1.12
C THR A 294 -18.73 -34.03 -0.88
N LEU A 295 -17.88 -33.21 -1.50
CA LEU A 295 -16.43 -33.20 -1.28
C LEU A 295 -16.16 -32.71 0.15
N ASN A 296 -15.93 -33.65 1.06
CA ASN A 296 -15.36 -33.33 2.37
C ASN A 296 -13.85 -33.18 2.19
N VAL A 297 -13.39 -31.92 2.07
CA VAL A 297 -11.97 -31.58 2.08
C VAL A 297 -11.48 -31.57 3.52
N TYR A 298 -10.49 -32.42 3.82
CA TYR A 298 -9.78 -32.41 5.10
C TYR A 298 -8.42 -31.74 4.93
N VAL A 299 -8.04 -30.88 5.89
CA VAL A 299 -6.67 -30.38 5.98
C VAL A 299 -5.78 -31.52 6.49
N ASP A 300 -4.73 -31.85 5.74
CA ASP A 300 -3.78 -32.89 6.12
C ASP A 300 -3.10 -32.53 7.46
N PRO A 301 -3.10 -33.40 8.48
CA PRO A 301 -2.44 -33.12 9.76
C PRO A 301 -0.90 -32.95 9.66
N ARG A 302 -0.30 -33.23 8.49
CA ARG A 302 1.10 -32.90 8.17
C ARG A 302 1.31 -31.43 7.80
N VAL A 303 0.24 -30.66 7.62
CA VAL A 303 0.28 -29.20 7.62
C VAL A 303 0.54 -28.78 9.07
N GLY A 304 1.82 -28.86 9.49
CA GLY A 304 2.27 -28.43 10.81
C GLY A 304 2.00 -26.93 11.05
N ALA A 305 2.54 -26.38 12.14
CA ALA A 305 2.32 -25.01 12.63
C ALA A 305 2.57 -23.84 11.63
N SER A 306 2.86 -24.12 10.37
CA SER A 306 3.03 -23.16 9.28
C SER A 306 1.80 -22.97 8.36
N GLY A 307 0.70 -23.71 8.55
CA GLY A 307 -0.51 -23.57 7.72
C GLY A 307 -0.31 -23.94 6.24
N LEU A 308 -1.39 -23.89 5.45
CA LEU A 308 -1.31 -23.97 3.99
C LEU A 308 -0.57 -22.71 3.51
N ARG A 309 0.66 -22.89 3.03
CA ARG A 309 1.49 -21.82 2.46
C ARG A 309 1.08 -21.50 1.05
#